data_AF-A0A924XEB4-F1
#
_entry.id   AF-A0A924XEB4-F1
#
_cell.length_a   1.000
_cell.length_b   1.000
_cell.length_c   1.000
_cell.angle_alpha   90.00
_cell.angle_beta   90.00
_cell.angle_gamma   90.00
#
_symmetry.space_group_name_H-M   'P 1'
#
loop_
_entity.id
_entity.type
_entity.pdbx_description
1 polymer ?
#
loop_
_entity_poly.entity_id
_entity_poly.type
_entity_poly.pdbx_seq_one_letter_code
_entity_poly.pdbx_strand_id
1 'polypeptide(L)'
;LLTEAVYLRGDLTNSSAYQLLAGPASIFVGQDYVGPTAIGSVAPQGEFQMHFGIDQTVKARKQLLVKSSESTGLLSGGRRTSSSYRITIDNSSGRDLTLELWDRIPVSRSEDIQIQMIDLTTKLATDAHYATEQQPQGLLKWWLNISATARGLQSFTIDYTVRIDRAKDVIMTPLPE
;
A
#
# COMPACT_ATOMS: atom_id res chain seq x y z
N LEU A 1 10.72 0.20 3.66
CA LEU A 1 10.82 -0.01 2.20
C LEU A 1 9.48 -0.57 1.75
N LEU A 2 8.83 0.05 0.75
CA LEU A 2 7.68 -0.58 0.09
C LEU A 2 8.23 -1.67 -0.84
N THR A 3 7.53 -2.78 -0.93
CA THR A 3 7.90 -3.92 -1.76
C THR A 3 6.74 -4.27 -2.69
N GLU A 4 7.09 -4.71 -3.90
CA GLU A 4 6.11 -5.23 -4.85
C GLU A 4 5.71 -6.69 -4.54
N ALA A 5 6.41 -7.34 -3.59
CA ALA A 5 6.03 -8.65 -3.10
C ALA A 5 4.70 -8.56 -2.32
N VAL A 6 3.78 -9.47 -2.65
CA VAL A 6 2.51 -9.62 -1.95
C VAL A 6 2.65 -10.74 -0.92
N TYR A 7 2.18 -10.50 0.30
CA TYR A 7 2.31 -11.44 1.41
C TYR A 7 0.93 -11.97 1.80
N LEU A 8 0.86 -13.27 2.08
CA LEU A 8 -0.33 -13.87 2.68
C LEU A 8 -0.33 -13.58 4.18
N ARG A 9 -1.37 -12.87 4.65
CA ARG A 9 -1.64 -12.63 6.08
C ARG A 9 -2.91 -13.35 6.48
N GLY A 10 -2.89 -13.98 7.64
CA GLY A 10 -4.09 -14.46 8.33
C GLY A 10 -4.34 -13.61 9.57
N ASP A 11 -5.55 -13.06 9.66
CA ASP A 11 -6.10 -12.48 10.88
C ASP A 11 -6.88 -13.60 11.60
N LEU A 12 -6.38 -14.01 12.77
CA LEU A 12 -6.76 -15.26 13.44
C LEU A 12 -7.31 -14.97 14.83
N THR A 13 -8.18 -15.85 15.31
CA THR A 13 -8.65 -15.84 16.70
C THR A 13 -8.23 -17.13 17.39
N ASN A 14 -7.70 -17.02 18.61
CA ASN A 14 -7.48 -18.20 19.45
C ASN A 14 -8.84 -18.77 19.91
N SER A 15 -9.36 -19.72 19.13
CA SER A 15 -10.65 -20.37 19.40
C SER A 15 -10.60 -21.43 20.50
N SER A 16 -9.42 -21.71 21.05
CA SER A 16 -9.28 -22.68 22.15
C SER A 16 -9.78 -22.09 23.47
N ALA A 17 -10.08 -22.97 24.44
CA ALA A 17 -10.42 -22.57 25.81
C ALA A 17 -9.20 -22.13 26.63
N TYR A 18 -7.99 -22.18 26.06
CA TYR A 18 -6.74 -21.99 26.78
C TYR A 18 -5.93 -20.84 26.21
N GLN A 19 -5.05 -20.29 27.05
CA GLN A 19 -4.07 -19.32 26.60
C GLN A 19 -3.00 -20.00 25.76
N LEU A 20 -2.78 -19.48 24.55
CA LEU A 20 -1.59 -19.82 23.78
C LEU A 20 -0.40 -19.14 24.44
N LEU A 21 0.60 -19.94 24.80
CA LEU A 21 1.85 -19.43 25.36
C LEU A 21 2.75 -18.94 24.23
N ALA A 22 3.54 -17.90 24.50
CA ALA A 22 4.52 -17.44 23.54
C ALA A 22 5.55 -18.54 23.29
N GLY A 23 5.89 -18.79 22.03
CA GLY A 23 6.79 -19.87 21.68
C GLY A 23 6.99 -20.07 20.18
N PRO A 24 7.92 -20.97 19.80
CA PRO A 24 8.13 -21.32 18.41
C PRO A 24 6.92 -22.07 17.85
N ALA A 25 6.64 -21.84 16.57
CA ALA A 25 5.61 -22.54 15.82
C ALA A 25 6.11 -22.85 14.40
N SER A 26 5.42 -23.75 13.72
CA SER A 26 5.71 -24.13 12.33
C SER A 26 4.53 -23.75 11.45
N ILE A 27 4.81 -23.15 10.30
CA ILE A 27 3.79 -22.75 9.34
C ILE A 27 3.65 -23.84 8.28
N PHE A 28 2.40 -24.24 8.05
CA PHE A 28 2.01 -25.12 6.96
C PHE A 28 0.92 -24.46 6.13
N VAL A 29 1.02 -24.58 4.81
CA VAL A 29 -0.04 -24.19 3.85
C VAL A 29 -0.51 -25.46 3.16
N GLY A 30 -1.74 -25.89 3.47
CA GLY A 30 -2.19 -27.23 3.10
C GLY A 30 -1.37 -28.30 3.82
N GLN A 31 -0.64 -29.13 3.07
CA GLN A 31 0.28 -30.14 3.61
C GLN A 31 1.75 -29.69 3.54
N ASP A 32 2.03 -28.52 2.95
CA ASP A 32 3.38 -28.06 2.67
C ASP A 32 3.94 -27.25 3.84
N TYR A 33 5.14 -27.62 4.31
CA TYR A 33 5.87 -26.86 5.33
C TYR A 33 6.50 -25.62 4.69
N VAL A 34 6.13 -24.44 5.21
CA VAL A 34 6.60 -23.14 4.69
C VAL A 34 7.80 -22.62 5.48
N GLY A 35 7.84 -22.85 6.80
CA GLY A 35 8.94 -22.41 7.64
C GLY A 35 8.59 -22.24 9.11
N PRO A 36 9.59 -21.93 9.94
CA PRO A 36 9.39 -21.65 11.36
C PRO A 36 8.86 -20.23 11.58
N THR A 37 8.20 -20.01 12.70
CA THR A 37 7.73 -18.71 13.17
C THR A 37 7.70 -18.69 14.70
N ALA A 38 7.30 -17.57 15.28
CA ALA A 38 7.01 -17.46 16.71
C ALA A 38 5.61 -16.88 16.89
N ILE A 39 4.87 -17.43 17.85
CA ILE A 39 3.60 -16.86 18.29
C ILE A 39 3.82 -16.10 19.60
N GLY A 40 3.13 -14.99 19.76
CA GLY A 40 3.02 -14.30 21.04
C GLY A 40 2.09 -15.06 21.99
N SER A 41 1.96 -14.56 23.22
CA SER A 41 0.93 -15.11 24.10
C SER A 41 -0.44 -14.55 23.72
N VAL A 42 -1.41 -15.43 23.50
CA VAL A 42 -2.76 -15.06 23.05
C VAL A 42 -3.79 -15.69 23.98
N ALA A 43 -4.57 -14.86 24.67
CA ALA A 43 -5.66 -15.33 25.54
C ALA A 43 -6.76 -16.07 24.73
N PRO A 44 -7.62 -16.86 25.38
CA PRO A 44 -8.83 -17.38 24.74
C PRO A 44 -9.62 -16.24 24.08
N GLN A 45 -10.10 -16.45 22.86
CA GLN A 45 -10.77 -15.45 22.01
C GLN A 45 -9.92 -14.22 21.65
N GLY A 46 -8.63 -14.20 22.01
CA GLY A 46 -7.71 -13.16 21.58
C GLY A 46 -7.44 -13.26 20.08
N GLU A 47 -7.35 -12.10 19.42
CA GLU A 47 -6.98 -11.98 18.02
C GLU A 47 -5.45 -11.88 17.88
N PHE A 48 -4.92 -12.44 16.81
CA PHE A 48 -3.51 -12.35 16.45
C PHE A 48 -3.33 -12.46 14.94
N GLN A 49 -2.22 -11.92 14.45
CA GLN A 49 -1.89 -11.96 13.02
C GLN A 49 -0.73 -12.91 12.78
N MET A 50 -0.80 -13.64 11.66
CA MET A 50 0.30 -14.48 11.18
C MET A 50 0.58 -14.18 9.72
N HIS A 51 1.87 -14.17 9.37
CA HIS A 51 2.34 -14.00 8.00
C HIS A 51 2.83 -15.34 7.46
N PHE A 52 2.29 -15.75 6.32
CA PHE A 52 2.54 -17.05 5.69
C PHE A 52 3.56 -16.97 4.54
N GLY A 53 4.26 -15.83 4.42
CA GLY A 53 5.24 -15.59 3.37
C GLY A 53 4.64 -14.95 2.12
N ILE A 54 5.43 -14.95 1.05
CA ILE A 54 5.08 -14.32 -0.23
C ILE A 54 4.08 -15.21 -0.98
N ASP A 55 2.95 -14.64 -1.39
CA ASP A 55 2.03 -15.30 -2.31
C ASP A 55 2.45 -14.98 -3.76
N GLN A 56 3.15 -15.92 -4.39
CA GLN A 56 3.64 -15.74 -5.76
C GLN A 56 2.53 -15.71 -6.83
N THR A 57 1.30 -16.10 -6.46
CA THR A 57 0.15 -16.08 -7.37
C THR A 57 -0.46 -14.69 -7.52
N VAL A 58 -0.05 -13.73 -6.68
CA VAL A 58 -0.50 -12.34 -6.75
C VAL A 58 0.71 -11.45 -7.03
N LYS A 59 0.62 -10.62 -8.07
CA LYS A 59 1.69 -9.68 -8.44
C LYS A 59 1.17 -8.27 -8.35
N ALA A 60 1.86 -7.42 -7.60
CA ALA A 60 1.65 -5.98 -7.60
C ALA A 60 2.80 -5.31 -8.38
N ARG A 61 2.49 -4.26 -9.12
CA ARG A 61 3.50 -3.44 -9.79
C ARG A 61 3.11 -1.98 -9.74
N LYS A 62 4.05 -1.10 -9.40
CA LYS A 62 3.88 0.35 -9.53
C LYS A 62 4.64 0.86 -10.75
N GLN A 63 3.99 1.65 -11.59
CA GLN A 63 4.59 2.23 -12.78
C GLN A 63 4.36 3.74 -12.80
N LEU A 64 5.41 4.52 -13.05
CA LEU A 64 5.29 5.91 -13.44
C LEU A 64 4.85 5.96 -14.91
N LEU A 65 3.64 6.44 -15.16
CA LEU A 65 3.08 6.54 -16.50
C LEU A 65 3.59 7.80 -17.22
N VAL A 66 3.46 8.94 -16.54
CA VAL A 66 3.79 10.25 -17.09
C VAL A 66 4.41 11.10 -15.99
N LYS A 67 5.48 11.83 -16.33
CA LYS A 67 6.05 12.88 -15.51
C LYS A 67 6.20 14.13 -16.34
N SER A 68 5.57 15.22 -15.91
CA SER A 68 5.65 16.51 -16.59
C SER A 68 6.10 17.59 -15.61
N SER A 69 6.72 18.63 -16.14
CA SER A 69 7.04 19.84 -15.39
C SER A 69 6.74 21.06 -16.23
N GLU A 70 6.04 22.02 -15.65
CA GLU A 70 5.69 23.28 -16.28
C GLU A 70 6.01 24.46 -15.36
N SER A 71 6.29 25.61 -15.98
CA SER A 71 6.40 26.86 -15.23
C SER A 71 5.00 27.38 -14.92
N THR A 72 4.76 27.81 -13.69
CA THR A 72 3.48 28.37 -13.25
C THR A 72 3.61 29.85 -12.88
N GLY A 73 2.54 30.61 -13.13
CA GLY A 73 2.43 32.05 -12.84
C GLY A 73 2.95 32.97 -13.96
N LEU A 74 2.17 34.01 -14.30
CA LEU A 74 2.53 35.00 -15.32
C LEU A 74 3.69 35.94 -14.90
N LEU A 75 3.99 36.05 -13.60
CA LEU A 75 4.96 37.03 -13.06
C LEU A 75 5.96 36.47 -12.01
N SER A 76 5.72 35.31 -11.39
CA SER A 76 6.50 34.84 -10.23
C SER A 76 7.31 33.53 -10.41
N GLY A 77 7.27 32.90 -11.60
CA GLY A 77 8.20 31.83 -11.97
C GLY A 77 8.14 30.55 -11.13
N GLY A 78 6.95 30.16 -10.66
CA GLY A 78 6.74 28.90 -9.95
C GLY A 78 6.98 27.69 -10.85
N ARG A 79 7.05 26.50 -10.24
CA ARG A 79 7.17 25.23 -10.95
C ARG A 79 6.13 24.25 -10.45
N ARG A 80 5.41 23.65 -11.40
CA ARG A 80 4.52 22.52 -11.16
C ARG A 80 5.13 21.26 -11.73
N THR A 81 5.19 20.20 -10.95
CA THR A 81 5.56 18.86 -11.40
C THR A 81 4.40 17.91 -11.12
N SER A 82 3.97 17.19 -12.15
CA SER A 82 2.94 16.16 -12.04
C SER A 82 3.54 14.79 -12.33
N SER A 83 3.25 13.80 -11.51
CA SER A 83 3.68 12.41 -11.69
C SER A 83 2.47 11.49 -11.55
N SER A 84 2.08 10.89 -12.66
CA SER A 84 0.94 9.96 -12.74
C SER A 84 1.44 8.54 -12.58
N TYR A 85 0.88 7.83 -11.61
CA TYR A 85 1.23 6.45 -11.28
C TYR A 85 0.08 5.52 -11.57
N ARG A 86 0.43 4.30 -11.98
CA ARG A 86 -0.48 3.15 -12.03
C ARG A 86 0.04 2.04 -11.15
N ILE A 87 -0.80 1.55 -10.26
CA ILE A 87 -0.58 0.29 -9.54
C ILE A 87 -1.43 -0.77 -10.23
N THR A 88 -0.78 -1.80 -10.75
CA THR A 88 -1.43 -2.95 -11.37
C THR A 88 -1.34 -4.15 -10.44
N ILE A 89 -2.46 -4.82 -10.22
CA ILE A 89 -2.56 -6.05 -9.43
C ILE A 89 -3.06 -7.17 -10.34
N ASP A 90 -2.24 -8.19 -10.51
CA ASP A 90 -2.59 -9.44 -11.17
C ASP A 90 -2.88 -10.52 -10.14
N ASN A 91 -4.07 -11.10 -10.21
CA ASN A 91 -4.50 -12.24 -9.42
C ASN A 91 -4.54 -13.51 -10.28
N SER A 92 -3.60 -14.43 -10.01
CA SER A 92 -3.56 -15.76 -10.61
C SER A 92 -3.84 -16.88 -9.58
N SER A 93 -4.31 -16.51 -8.38
CA SER A 93 -4.61 -17.46 -7.29
C SER A 93 -5.81 -18.36 -7.57
N GLY A 94 -6.65 -18.00 -8.55
CA GLY A 94 -7.89 -18.71 -8.88
C GLY A 94 -9.04 -18.49 -7.87
N ARG A 95 -8.87 -17.59 -6.90
CA ARG A 95 -9.89 -17.19 -5.92
C ARG A 95 -9.98 -15.67 -5.83
N ASP A 96 -11.14 -15.17 -5.40
CA ASP A 96 -11.29 -13.76 -5.04
C ASP A 96 -10.45 -13.45 -3.79
N LEU A 97 -9.87 -12.25 -3.74
CA LEU A 97 -8.96 -11.83 -2.67
C LEU A 97 -9.37 -10.49 -2.08
N THR A 98 -9.24 -10.37 -0.76
CA THR A 98 -9.16 -9.06 -0.11
C THR A 98 -7.69 -8.68 0.03
N LEU A 99 -7.31 -7.52 -0.50
CA LEU A 99 -5.93 -7.02 -0.47
C LEU A 99 -5.86 -5.72 0.31
N GLU A 100 -4.95 -5.67 1.29
CA GLU A 100 -4.51 -4.42 1.92
C GLU A 100 -3.30 -3.88 1.15
N LEU A 101 -3.47 -2.78 0.43
CA LEU A 101 -2.41 -2.16 -0.35
C LEU A 101 -1.93 -0.89 0.35
N TRP A 102 -0.61 -0.75 0.45
CA TRP A 102 0.05 0.46 0.94
C TRP A 102 0.92 1.10 -0.13
N ASP A 103 0.89 2.42 -0.18
CA ASP A 103 1.85 3.25 -0.92
C ASP A 103 2.14 4.53 -0.13
N ARG A 104 2.97 5.41 -0.68
CA ARG A 104 3.28 6.70 -0.07
C ARG A 104 3.44 7.80 -1.10
N ILE A 105 3.11 9.01 -0.67
CA ILE A 105 3.40 10.25 -1.38
C ILE A 105 4.22 11.18 -0.47
N PRO A 106 5.01 12.10 -1.05
CA PRO A 106 5.69 13.09 -0.24
C PRO A 106 4.68 13.97 0.52
N VAL A 107 5.12 14.45 1.67
CA VAL A 107 4.44 15.49 2.44
C VAL A 107 5.32 16.71 2.54
N SER A 108 4.71 17.90 2.51
CA SER A 108 5.45 19.13 2.65
C SER A 108 5.67 19.47 4.12
N ARG A 109 6.82 20.08 4.42
CA ARG A 109 7.12 20.75 5.70
C ARG A 109 7.20 22.27 5.56
N SER A 110 6.94 22.79 4.36
CA SER A 110 6.92 24.22 4.06
C SER A 110 5.59 24.62 3.42
N GLU A 111 5.07 25.78 3.79
CA GLU A 111 3.87 26.36 3.19
C GLU A 111 4.09 26.75 1.71
N ASP A 112 5.35 26.92 1.28
CA ASP A 112 5.72 27.27 -0.09
C ASP A 112 5.65 26.09 -1.07
N ILE A 113 5.38 24.89 -0.57
CA ILE A 113 5.23 23.67 -1.38
C ILE A 113 3.85 23.09 -1.13
N GLN A 114 3.01 23.12 -2.15
CA GLN A 114 1.70 22.47 -2.13
C GLN A 114 1.80 21.11 -2.81
N ILE A 115 1.35 20.07 -2.11
CA ILE A 115 1.28 18.71 -2.63
C ILE A 115 -0.19 18.31 -2.69
N GLN A 116 -0.62 17.84 -3.85
CA GLN A 116 -1.99 17.40 -4.09
C GLN A 116 -1.98 16.02 -4.74
N MET A 117 -2.89 15.16 -4.29
CA MET A 117 -3.25 13.95 -5.04
C MET A 117 -4.52 14.23 -5.83
N ILE A 118 -4.47 13.95 -7.12
CA ILE A 118 -5.58 14.12 -8.05
C ILE A 118 -5.75 12.84 -8.89
N ASP A 119 -6.83 12.76 -9.65
CA ASP A 119 -7.13 11.66 -10.58
C ASP A 119 -7.14 10.26 -9.92
N LEU A 120 -7.44 10.20 -8.62
CA LEU A 120 -7.48 8.94 -7.87
C LEU A 120 -8.69 8.11 -8.32
N THR A 121 -8.44 6.95 -8.96
CA THR A 121 -9.51 6.09 -9.48
C THR A 121 -10.17 5.22 -8.40
N THR A 122 -9.47 4.95 -7.30
CA THR A 122 -9.94 4.09 -6.21
C THR A 122 -9.81 4.79 -4.87
N LYS A 123 -10.91 4.87 -4.12
CA LYS A 123 -10.96 5.55 -2.83
C LYS A 123 -10.01 4.90 -1.82
N LEU A 124 -9.29 5.73 -1.07
CA LEU A 124 -8.47 5.30 0.05
C LEU A 124 -9.34 4.67 1.15
N ALA A 125 -8.72 3.86 2.00
CA ALA A 125 -9.32 3.33 3.21
C ALA A 125 -9.81 4.47 4.11
N THR A 126 -10.85 4.18 4.91
CA THR A 126 -11.49 5.17 5.78
C THR A 126 -11.48 4.75 7.26
N ASP A 127 -10.62 3.80 7.62
CA ASP A 127 -10.45 3.43 9.03
C ASP A 127 -9.87 4.61 9.84
N ALA A 128 -10.41 4.83 11.05
CA ALA A 128 -10.19 6.06 11.80
C ALA A 128 -8.71 6.30 12.16
N HIS A 129 -8.01 5.25 12.56
CA HIS A 129 -6.57 5.32 12.86
C HIS A 129 -5.78 5.70 11.60
N TYR A 130 -6.07 5.08 10.45
CA TYR A 130 -5.44 5.46 9.19
C TYR A 130 -5.68 6.92 8.82
N ALA A 131 -6.94 7.37 8.83
CA ALA A 131 -7.30 8.71 8.40
C ALA A 131 -6.70 9.82 9.27
N THR A 132 -6.56 9.57 10.58
CA THR A 132 -6.11 10.59 11.54
C THR A 132 -4.60 10.58 11.77
N GLU A 133 -3.96 9.41 11.74
CA GLU A 133 -2.55 9.30 12.09
C GLU A 133 -1.66 9.04 10.88
N GLN A 134 -2.08 8.20 9.93
CA GLN A 134 -1.20 7.67 8.88
C GLN A 134 -1.32 8.46 7.57
N GLN A 135 -2.53 8.78 7.16
CA GLN A 135 -2.79 9.53 5.93
C GLN A 135 -2.13 10.92 5.92
N PRO A 136 -2.13 11.72 7.02
CA PRO A 136 -1.44 13.01 7.06
C PRO A 136 0.09 12.90 6.91
N GLN A 137 0.66 11.70 7.16
CA GLN A 137 2.09 11.42 6.96
C GLN A 137 2.42 11.03 5.52
N GLY A 138 1.42 11.10 4.61
CA GLY A 138 1.57 10.75 3.20
C GLY A 138 1.47 9.26 2.94
N LEU A 139 1.02 8.45 3.91
CA LEU A 139 0.74 7.03 3.68
C LEU A 139 -0.61 6.89 2.99
N LEU A 140 -0.63 6.04 1.95
CA LEU A 140 -1.82 5.69 1.21
C LEU A 140 -2.19 4.26 1.52
N LYS A 141 -3.44 4.01 1.90
CA LYS A 141 -3.95 2.68 2.19
C LYS A 141 -5.21 2.42 1.37
N TRP A 142 -5.34 1.22 0.82
CA TRP A 142 -6.57 0.74 0.19
C TRP A 142 -6.94 -0.64 0.71
N TRP A 143 -8.25 -0.86 0.84
CA TRP A 143 -8.85 -2.19 0.96
C TRP A 143 -9.48 -2.54 -0.37
N LEU A 144 -8.96 -3.57 -1.05
CA LEU A 144 -9.36 -3.92 -2.40
C LEU A 144 -9.99 -5.30 -2.44
N ASN A 145 -11.01 -5.47 -3.26
CA ASN A 145 -11.54 -6.78 -3.62
C ASN A 145 -11.08 -7.10 -5.03
N ILE A 146 -10.18 -8.09 -5.15
CA ILE A 146 -9.56 -8.47 -6.41
C ILE A 146 -10.18 -9.79 -6.87
N SER A 147 -10.88 -9.77 -8.01
CA SER A 147 -11.49 -10.95 -8.61
C SER A 147 -10.46 -12.03 -8.94
N ALA A 148 -10.84 -13.30 -8.86
CA ALA A 148 -10.09 -14.48 -9.31
C ALA A 148 -9.64 -14.40 -10.77
N THR A 149 -10.32 -13.58 -11.59
CA THR A 149 -10.02 -13.41 -13.01
C THR A 149 -9.23 -12.14 -13.32
N ALA A 150 -8.86 -11.33 -12.32
CA ALA A 150 -8.18 -10.06 -12.53
C ALA A 150 -6.72 -10.24 -12.93
N ARG A 151 -6.47 -10.62 -14.19
CA ARG A 151 -5.12 -10.89 -14.73
C ARG A 151 -4.97 -10.44 -16.18
N GLY A 152 -3.75 -10.07 -16.56
CA GLY A 152 -3.42 -9.71 -17.94
C GLY A 152 -4.15 -8.45 -18.41
N LEU A 153 -5.14 -8.58 -19.31
CA LEU A 153 -5.94 -7.43 -19.75
C LEU A 153 -7.04 -7.05 -18.76
N GLN A 154 -7.34 -7.92 -17.80
CA GLN A 154 -8.37 -7.72 -16.78
C GLN A 154 -7.79 -7.38 -15.40
N SER A 155 -6.49 -7.10 -15.32
CA SER A 155 -5.81 -6.75 -14.07
C SER A 155 -6.50 -5.58 -13.39
N PHE A 156 -6.52 -5.60 -12.05
CA PHE A 156 -7.04 -4.50 -11.29
C PHE A 156 -6.02 -3.35 -11.31
N THR A 157 -6.48 -2.13 -11.54
CA THR A 157 -5.61 -0.95 -11.66
C THR A 157 -6.06 0.19 -10.76
N ILE A 158 -5.12 0.81 -10.07
CA ILE A 158 -5.32 2.07 -9.35
C ILE A 158 -4.45 3.11 -10.04
N ASP A 159 -5.06 4.19 -10.49
CA ASP A 159 -4.35 5.35 -11.02
C ASP A 159 -4.50 6.52 -10.07
N TYR A 160 -3.44 7.29 -9.93
CA TYR A 160 -3.45 8.56 -9.23
C TYR A 160 -2.31 9.44 -9.72
N THR A 161 -2.46 10.75 -9.59
CA THR A 161 -1.43 11.74 -9.93
C THR A 161 -1.02 12.50 -8.68
N VAL A 162 0.28 12.59 -8.44
CA VAL A 162 0.86 13.49 -7.44
C VAL A 162 1.28 14.77 -8.14
N ARG A 163 0.68 15.89 -7.74
CA ARG A 163 1.02 17.23 -8.20
C ARG A 163 1.76 17.97 -7.10
N ILE A 164 2.89 18.55 -7.45
CA ILE A 164 3.71 19.36 -6.55
C ILE A 164 3.88 20.73 -7.18
N ASP A 165 3.39 21.74 -6.47
CA ASP A 165 3.52 23.15 -6.80
C ASP A 165 4.51 23.80 -5.83
N ARG A 166 5.52 24.49 -6.37
CA ARG A 166 6.50 25.23 -5.56
C ARG A 166 6.86 26.58 -6.18
N ALA A 167 7.24 27.53 -5.34
CA ALA A 167 7.79 28.82 -5.79
C ALA A 167 9.21 28.68 -6.38
N LYS A 168 9.65 29.70 -7.13
CA LYS A 168 10.87 29.70 -7.95
C LYS A 168 12.15 29.34 -7.18
N ASP A 169 12.26 29.84 -5.95
CA ASP A 169 13.50 29.77 -5.15
C ASP A 169 13.46 28.68 -4.07
N VAL A 170 12.44 27.82 -4.09
CA VAL A 170 12.28 26.75 -3.10
C VAL A 170 13.08 25.52 -3.51
N ILE A 171 14.16 25.26 -2.78
CA ILE A 171 14.93 24.02 -2.90
C ILE A 171 14.17 22.89 -2.20
N MET A 172 13.94 21.81 -2.94
CA MET A 172 13.28 20.61 -2.41
C MET A 172 14.27 19.45 -2.47
N THR A 173 14.20 18.56 -1.48
CA THR A 173 14.84 17.26 -1.57
C THR A 173 14.34 16.54 -2.83
N PRO A 174 15.23 16.04 -3.70
CA PRO A 174 14.82 15.25 -4.85
C PRO A 174 13.95 14.08 -4.39
N LEU A 175 12.83 13.88 -5.09
CA LEU A 175 12.04 12.67 -4.85
C LEU A 175 12.80 11.48 -5.44
N PRO A 176 12.80 10.32 -4.75
CA PRO A 176 13.30 9.09 -5.35
C PRO A 176 12.59 8.83 -6.68
N GLU A 177 13.32 8.35 -7.67
CA GLU A 177 12.74 7.89 -8.94
C GLU A 177 11.86 6.64 -8.75
#